data_AF-A0A3A9Y5J1-F1
#
_entry.id   AF-A0A3A9Y5J1-F1
#
_cell.length_a   1.000
_cell.length_b   1.000
_cell.length_c   1.000
_cell.angle_alpha   90.00
_cell.angle_beta   90.00
_cell.angle_gamma   90.00
#
_symmetry.space_group_name_H-M   'P 1'
#
loop_
_entity.id
_entity.type
_entity.pdbx_description
1 polymer ?
#
loop_
_entity_poly.entity_id
_entity_poly.type
_entity_poly.pdbx_seq_one_letter_code
_entity_poly.pdbx_strand_id
1 'polypeptide(L)'
;MHESFRSFVGIGTRRAGGIGPSSACRVGPKRAVDRLAFPEVGVSEAGGYPDFKEGELTSGGGRELGCRGGSPSHARCECGPAATPPKRTSIHGSAQVVQIHGKTVDDQTRCVHYATPVDVIAIKFACCLRYYPCHLCHEETTDHPASQWPLDQRGQRAVLCGVCRSELTIDEYLAVDSCPSCDALFNERCRLHTHLYFQVR
;
A
#
# COMPACT_ATOMS: atom_id res chain seq x y z
N MET A 1 -68.76 -25.94 40.12
CA MET A 1 -69.69 -25.91 38.98
C MET A 1 -68.83 -25.47 37.79
N HIS A 2 -68.31 -26.38 36.96
CA HIS A 2 -68.98 -26.94 35.76
C HIS A 2 -69.67 -25.80 34.98
N GLU A 3 -69.32 -25.47 33.74
CA GLU A 3 -69.51 -26.28 32.51
C GLU A 3 -68.63 -25.67 31.38
N SER A 4 -67.80 -26.46 30.70
CA SER A 4 -68.05 -27.09 29.37
C SER A 4 -68.36 -26.11 28.23
N PHE A 5 -67.52 -26.08 27.18
CA PHE A 5 -67.92 -26.56 25.84
C PHE A 5 -66.77 -26.52 24.82
N ARG A 6 -66.62 -27.69 24.16
CA ARG A 6 -66.17 -27.95 22.77
C ARG A 6 -64.70 -27.98 22.39
N SER A 7 -64.24 -29.23 22.25
CA SER A 7 -63.29 -29.72 21.27
C SER A 7 -63.55 -29.25 19.84
N PHE A 8 -62.48 -28.92 19.13
CA PHE A 8 -62.33 -29.22 17.71
C PHE A 8 -60.86 -29.56 17.43
N VAL A 9 -60.60 -30.80 17.02
CA VAL A 9 -59.33 -31.25 16.45
C VAL A 9 -59.43 -31.09 14.94
N GLY A 10 -58.44 -30.45 14.32
CA GLY A 10 -58.43 -30.25 12.87
C GLY A 10 -57.08 -29.81 12.31
N ILE A 11 -56.23 -30.79 12.02
CA ILE A 11 -55.42 -30.94 10.79
C ILE A 11 -54.38 -29.84 10.49
N GLY A 12 -53.11 -30.29 10.43
CA GLY A 12 -51.96 -29.44 10.20
C GLY A 12 -51.82 -28.87 8.79
N THR A 13 -51.00 -27.82 8.70
CA THR A 13 -50.19 -27.52 7.52
C THR A 13 -48.84 -27.01 7.99
N ARG A 14 -47.74 -27.62 7.52
CA ARG A 14 -46.41 -27.03 7.60
C ARG A 14 -46.38 -25.86 6.61
N ARG A 15 -46.01 -24.67 7.05
CA ARG A 15 -45.57 -23.58 6.16
C ARG A 15 -44.14 -23.20 6.49
N ALA A 16 -43.34 -23.20 5.42
CA ALA A 16 -42.06 -22.54 5.32
C ALA A 16 -42.23 -21.01 5.31
N GLY A 17 -41.15 -20.31 5.65
CA GLY A 17 -40.91 -18.93 5.23
C GLY A 17 -41.27 -17.86 6.26
N GLY A 18 -40.22 -17.23 6.81
CA GLY A 18 -40.35 -16.07 7.68
C GLY A 18 -38.99 -15.63 8.21
N ILE A 19 -38.10 -15.24 7.30
CA ILE A 19 -36.89 -14.49 7.64
C ILE A 19 -37.38 -13.17 8.22
N GLY A 20 -37.21 -12.99 9.53
CA GLY A 20 -37.56 -11.74 10.20
C GLY A 20 -36.78 -10.58 9.60
N PRO A 21 -37.36 -9.36 9.51
CA PRO A 21 -36.66 -8.22 8.97
C PRO A 21 -35.43 -7.92 9.82
N SER A 22 -34.25 -7.99 9.18
CA SER A 22 -33.00 -7.45 9.71
C SER A 22 -33.25 -6.03 10.19
N SER A 23 -32.93 -5.79 11.45
CA SER A 23 -32.92 -4.49 12.09
C SER A 23 -32.21 -3.48 11.20
N ALA A 24 -32.96 -2.53 10.66
CA ALA A 24 -32.45 -1.39 9.94
C ALA A 24 -31.50 -0.60 10.85
N CYS A 25 -30.19 -0.62 10.53
CA CYS A 25 -29.25 0.34 11.08
C CYS A 25 -29.68 1.74 10.65
N ARG A 26 -30.22 2.52 11.60
CA ARG A 26 -30.51 3.93 11.37
C ARG A 26 -29.20 4.66 11.14
N VAL A 27 -28.98 5.13 9.91
CA VAL A 27 -27.92 6.08 9.58
C VAL A 27 -28.27 7.39 10.28
N GLY A 28 -27.52 7.73 11.32
CA GLY A 28 -27.63 9.02 12.00
C GLY A 28 -27.19 10.16 11.07
N PRO A 29 -27.73 11.38 11.24
CA PRO A 29 -27.35 12.51 10.39
C PRO A 29 -25.86 12.83 10.54
N LYS A 30 -25.21 13.11 9.39
CA LYS A 30 -23.83 13.59 9.33
C LYS A 30 -23.71 14.82 10.23
N ARG A 31 -22.90 14.75 11.30
CA ARG A 31 -22.55 15.95 12.07
C ARG A 31 -21.81 16.88 11.13
N ALA A 32 -22.37 18.07 10.89
CA ALA A 32 -21.62 19.16 10.30
C ALA A 32 -20.45 19.44 11.22
N VAL A 33 -19.23 19.22 10.74
CA VAL A 33 -18.04 19.71 11.41
C VAL A 33 -18.02 21.22 11.19
N ASP A 34 -18.21 21.98 12.25
CA ASP A 34 -18.06 23.43 12.21
C ASP A 34 -16.67 23.76 11.66
N ARG A 35 -16.66 24.47 10.52
CA ARG A 35 -15.45 25.07 9.97
C ARG A 35 -14.97 26.12 10.96
N LEU A 36 -14.15 25.71 11.92
CA LEU A 36 -13.32 26.66 12.66
C LEU A 36 -12.34 27.26 11.66
N ALA A 37 -12.51 28.56 11.44
CA ALA A 37 -11.61 29.38 10.65
C ALA A 37 -10.20 29.29 11.23
N PHE A 38 -9.25 28.82 10.43
CA PHE A 38 -7.83 28.95 10.72
C PHE A 38 -7.45 30.43 10.59
N PRO A 39 -6.67 31.00 11.52
CA PRO A 39 -6.13 32.34 11.34
C PRO A 39 -5.13 32.32 10.17
N GLU A 40 -5.23 33.32 9.29
CA GLU A 40 -4.30 33.53 8.19
C GLU A 40 -2.90 33.79 8.77
N VAL A 41 -2.02 32.80 8.63
CA VAL A 41 -0.59 32.98 8.89
C VAL A 41 0.00 33.71 7.69
N GLY A 42 0.36 34.97 7.91
CA GLY A 42 1.02 35.82 6.93
C GLY A 42 2.30 35.16 6.41
N VAL A 43 2.41 35.11 5.09
CA VAL A 43 3.60 34.65 4.39
C VAL A 43 4.64 35.76 4.47
N SER A 44 5.58 35.65 5.41
CA SER A 44 6.76 36.52 5.43
C SER A 44 7.76 36.02 4.40
N GLU A 45 7.92 36.80 3.33
CA GLU A 45 9.01 36.69 2.37
C GLU A 45 10.36 36.95 3.08
N ALA A 46 11.28 35.98 3.02
CA ALA A 46 12.74 36.17 2.90
C ALA A 46 13.50 34.91 3.35
N GLY A 47 14.29 34.33 2.45
CA GLY A 47 15.26 33.28 2.79
C GLY A 47 15.75 32.54 1.56
N GLY A 48 16.68 33.16 0.83
CA GLY A 48 17.23 32.68 -0.44
C GLY A 48 17.88 31.30 -0.37
N TYR A 49 17.76 30.58 -1.48
CA TYR A 49 18.49 29.36 -1.79
C TYR A 49 19.98 29.72 -2.01
N PRO A 50 20.96 28.99 -1.42
CA PRO A 50 22.35 29.19 -1.81
C PRO A 50 22.58 28.69 -3.24
N ASP A 51 23.16 29.59 -4.02
CA ASP A 51 23.75 29.43 -5.35
C ASP A 51 24.71 28.22 -5.38
N PHE A 52 24.36 27.19 -6.14
CA PHE A 52 25.22 26.02 -6.36
C PHE A 52 26.25 26.40 -7.43
N LYS A 53 27.45 26.80 -7.01
CA LYS A 53 28.55 27.06 -7.94
C LYS A 53 28.94 25.77 -8.68
N GLU A 54 28.86 25.83 -10.01
CA GLU A 54 29.35 24.81 -10.92
C GLU A 54 30.87 24.62 -10.71
N GLY A 55 31.24 23.46 -10.17
CA GLY A 55 32.62 23.02 -10.02
C GLY A 55 33.14 22.41 -11.31
N GLU A 56 33.92 23.21 -12.01
CA GLU A 56 34.84 22.92 -13.12
C GLU A 56 35.29 21.44 -13.26
N LEU A 57 34.80 20.77 -14.31
CA LEU A 57 35.36 19.51 -14.80
C LEU A 57 36.72 19.81 -15.44
N THR A 58 37.81 19.51 -14.74
CA THR A 58 39.14 19.44 -15.34
C THR A 58 39.41 18.01 -15.83
N SER A 59 39.52 17.90 -17.15
CA SER A 59 40.08 16.75 -17.85
C SER A 59 41.56 16.58 -17.47
N GLY A 60 41.97 15.39 -17.02
CA GLY A 60 43.39 15.13 -16.82
C GLY A 60 43.73 13.70 -16.40
N GLY A 61 44.25 12.93 -17.35
CA GLY A 61 45.29 11.94 -17.06
C GLY A 61 44.82 10.52 -16.80
N GLY A 62 44.67 9.74 -17.88
CA GLY A 62 44.75 8.29 -17.81
C GLY A 62 46.05 7.85 -17.13
N ARG A 63 45.95 6.86 -16.25
CA ARG A 63 47.10 6.11 -15.74
C ARG A 63 46.83 4.64 -15.99
N GLU A 64 47.74 4.10 -16.78
CA GLU A 64 47.75 2.82 -17.44
C GLU A 64 47.57 1.65 -16.45
N LEU A 65 46.71 0.73 -16.86
CA LEU A 65 46.60 -0.62 -16.30
C LEU A 65 47.94 -1.33 -16.54
N GLY A 66 48.70 -1.53 -15.47
CA GLY A 66 49.96 -2.27 -15.50
C GLY A 66 49.72 -3.77 -15.74
N CYS A 67 49.78 -4.19 -17.00
CA CYS A 67 50.02 -5.60 -17.35
C CYS A 67 51.52 -5.86 -17.37
N ARG A 68 52.05 -6.50 -16.32
CA ARG A 68 53.43 -6.98 -16.31
C ARG A 68 53.56 -8.16 -17.28
N GLY A 69 54.49 -8.04 -18.22
CA GLY A 69 54.77 -9.03 -19.26
C GLY A 69 55.25 -10.36 -18.70
N GLY A 70 54.64 -11.43 -19.19
CA GLY A 70 55.16 -12.80 -19.18
C GLY A 70 55.61 -13.19 -20.60
N SER A 71 56.74 -13.87 -20.68
CA SER A 71 57.47 -14.29 -21.88
C SER A 71 56.65 -15.11 -22.90
N PRO A 72 57.10 -15.17 -24.18
CA PRO A 72 56.36 -15.84 -25.24
C PRO A 72 56.66 -17.34 -25.26
N SER A 73 55.73 -18.15 -24.77
CA SER A 73 55.72 -19.59 -25.02
C SER A 73 54.30 -20.08 -25.23
N HIS A 74 53.96 -20.29 -26.51
CA HIS A 74 52.95 -21.22 -27.02
C HIS A 74 51.86 -21.65 -26.02
N ALA A 75 50.81 -20.83 -25.88
CA ALA A 75 49.54 -21.28 -25.33
C ALA A 75 48.44 -20.87 -26.30
N ARG A 76 48.04 -21.83 -27.14
CA ARG A 76 46.87 -21.72 -28.01
C ARG A 76 45.66 -21.70 -27.08
N CYS A 77 45.05 -20.52 -26.87
CA CYS A 77 43.79 -20.42 -26.15
C CYS A 77 42.70 -21.12 -26.97
N GLU A 78 42.36 -22.34 -26.57
CA GLU A 78 41.18 -23.03 -27.09
C GLU A 78 39.95 -22.44 -26.41
N CYS A 79 39.24 -21.57 -27.15
CA CYS A 79 37.91 -21.14 -26.79
C CYS A 79 36.95 -22.34 -26.89
N GLY A 80 36.59 -22.92 -25.74
CA GLY A 80 35.53 -23.92 -25.66
C GLY A 80 34.19 -23.36 -26.16
N PRO A 81 33.29 -24.19 -26.73
CA PRO A 81 32.05 -23.71 -27.31
C PRO A 81 31.16 -23.07 -26.23
N ALA A 82 30.63 -21.89 -26.54
CA ALA A 82 29.69 -21.18 -25.70
C ALA A 82 28.51 -22.10 -25.33
N ALA A 83 28.33 -22.34 -24.03
CA ALA A 83 27.19 -23.07 -23.52
C ALA A 83 25.90 -22.36 -23.94
N THR A 84 25.06 -23.05 -24.71
CA THR A 84 23.73 -22.56 -25.09
C THR A 84 22.90 -22.27 -23.84
N PRO A 85 22.30 -21.08 -23.69
CA PRO A 85 21.43 -20.80 -22.54
C PRO A 85 20.19 -21.73 -22.58
N PRO A 86 19.72 -22.21 -21.41
CA PRO A 86 18.54 -23.06 -21.37
C PRO A 86 17.32 -22.30 -21.92
N LYS A 87 16.55 -22.96 -22.79
CA LYS A 87 15.29 -22.44 -23.32
C LYS A 87 14.35 -22.16 -22.14
N ARG A 88 14.05 -20.88 -21.92
CA ARG A 88 13.09 -20.40 -20.92
C ARG A 88 11.71 -20.95 -21.27
N THR A 89 11.28 -22.00 -20.59
CA THR A 89 9.91 -22.50 -20.65
C THR A 89 8.99 -21.44 -20.05
N SER A 90 8.10 -20.90 -20.88
CA SER A 90 7.12 -19.88 -20.51
C SER A 90 6.13 -20.44 -19.49
N ILE A 91 6.36 -20.15 -18.21
CA ILE A 91 5.37 -20.34 -17.16
C ILE A 91 4.35 -19.20 -17.27
N HIS A 92 3.23 -19.48 -17.92
CA HIS A 92 2.05 -18.60 -17.90
C HIS A 92 1.38 -18.69 -16.52
N GLY A 93 2.06 -18.17 -15.50
CA GLY A 93 1.42 -17.77 -14.26
C GLY A 93 0.94 -16.34 -14.46
N SER A 94 -0.35 -16.15 -14.69
CA SER A 94 -0.96 -14.82 -14.70
C SER A 94 -0.78 -14.20 -13.31
N ALA A 95 0.30 -13.42 -13.14
CA ALA A 95 0.52 -12.60 -11.97
C ALA A 95 -0.66 -11.64 -11.86
N GLN A 96 -1.50 -11.82 -10.83
CA GLN A 96 -2.60 -10.88 -10.60
C GLN A 96 -2.02 -9.53 -10.22
N VAL A 97 -2.26 -8.53 -11.07
CA VAL A 97 -1.83 -7.15 -10.83
C VAL A 97 -2.74 -6.57 -9.74
N VAL A 98 -2.17 -6.24 -8.59
CA VAL A 98 -2.89 -5.56 -7.51
C VAL A 98 -3.28 -4.17 -7.99
N GLN A 99 -4.59 -3.87 -8.00
CA GLN A 99 -5.12 -2.58 -8.42
C GLN A 99 -4.97 -1.54 -7.30
N ILE A 100 -4.42 -0.38 -7.67
CA ILE A 100 -4.24 0.77 -6.79
C ILE A 100 -5.22 1.86 -7.20
N HIS A 101 -5.95 2.39 -6.24
CA HIS A 101 -6.96 3.42 -6.45
C HIS A 101 -6.45 4.80 -5.99
N GLY A 102 -7.06 5.86 -6.49
CA GLY A 102 -6.65 7.24 -6.22
C GLY A 102 -5.84 7.85 -7.35
N LYS A 103 -5.32 9.06 -7.12
CA LYS A 103 -4.56 9.83 -8.11
C LYS A 103 -3.06 9.53 -7.98
N THR A 104 -2.63 8.37 -8.46
CA THR A 104 -1.21 7.98 -8.47
C THR A 104 -0.43 8.79 -9.50
N VAL A 105 0.85 9.05 -9.22
CA VAL A 105 1.76 9.78 -10.14
C VAL A 105 2.81 8.85 -10.77
N ASP A 106 2.95 7.62 -10.28
CA ASP A 106 3.84 6.60 -10.79
C ASP A 106 3.36 5.17 -10.47
N ASP A 107 4.16 4.18 -10.87
CA ASP A 107 3.93 2.76 -10.62
C ASP A 107 4.38 2.30 -9.23
N GLN A 108 4.96 3.19 -8.42
CA GLN A 108 5.45 2.91 -7.06
C GLN A 108 4.52 3.45 -5.99
N THR A 109 3.23 3.59 -6.33
CA THR A 109 2.13 4.02 -5.45
C THR A 109 2.23 5.45 -4.94
N ARG A 110 3.15 6.29 -5.42
CA ARG A 110 3.17 7.72 -5.04
C ARG A 110 1.92 8.40 -5.56
N CYS A 111 1.43 9.42 -4.87
CA CYS A 111 0.20 10.12 -5.23
C CYS A 111 0.39 11.64 -5.27
N VAL A 112 -0.59 12.34 -5.84
CA VAL A 112 -0.59 13.81 -5.91
C VAL A 112 -0.52 14.51 -4.55
N HIS A 113 -0.89 13.82 -3.46
CA HIS A 113 -0.79 14.35 -2.09
C HIS A 113 0.59 14.13 -1.47
N TYR A 114 1.20 12.97 -1.72
CA TYR A 114 2.49 12.54 -1.15
C TYR A 114 3.31 11.82 -2.22
N ALA A 115 4.43 12.42 -2.61
CA ALA A 115 5.27 11.95 -3.73
C ALA A 115 6.78 12.04 -3.45
N THR A 116 7.19 11.98 -2.18
CA THR A 116 8.61 11.83 -1.85
C THR A 116 9.13 10.46 -2.27
N PRO A 117 10.46 10.26 -2.40
CA PRO A 117 11.03 8.98 -2.79
C PRO A 117 10.64 7.80 -1.88
N VAL A 118 10.24 8.06 -0.64
CA VAL A 118 9.87 7.06 0.38
C VAL A 118 8.35 6.88 0.54
N ASP A 119 7.52 7.60 -0.24
CA ASP A 119 6.06 7.45 -0.28
C ASP A 119 5.63 6.24 -1.14
N VAL A 120 6.24 5.09 -0.87
CA VAL A 120 6.17 3.90 -1.73
C VAL A 120 5.32 2.79 -1.12
N ILE A 121 4.25 3.15 -0.40
CA ILE A 121 3.28 2.18 0.11
C ILE A 121 1.87 2.47 -0.40
N ALA A 122 1.06 1.43 -0.54
CA ALA A 122 -0.38 1.54 -0.61
C ALA A 122 -1.02 0.74 0.53
N ILE A 123 -2.06 1.29 1.14
CA ILE A 123 -2.74 0.72 2.29
C ILE A 123 -4.08 0.16 1.84
N LYS A 124 -4.38 -1.08 2.20
CA LYS A 124 -5.70 -1.70 2.05
C LYS A 124 -6.61 -1.18 3.16
N PHE A 125 -7.67 -0.48 2.80
CA PHE A 125 -8.59 0.11 3.79
C PHE A 125 -9.59 -0.94 4.29
N ALA A 126 -9.84 -0.98 5.61
CA ALA A 126 -10.72 -1.98 6.22
C ALA A 126 -12.18 -1.88 5.76
N CYS A 127 -12.65 -0.67 5.40
CA CYS A 127 -14.03 -0.42 4.97
C CYS A 127 -14.38 -1.03 3.60
N CYS A 128 -13.41 -1.12 2.68
CA CYS A 128 -13.68 -1.52 1.29
C CYS A 128 -12.69 -2.50 0.69
N LEU A 129 -11.64 -2.88 1.43
CA LEU A 129 -10.60 -3.83 1.05
C LEU A 129 -9.85 -3.48 -0.25
N ARG A 130 -9.79 -2.18 -0.57
CA ARG A 130 -9.07 -1.63 -1.73
C ARG A 130 -7.81 -0.92 -1.29
N TYR A 131 -6.79 -0.92 -2.16
CA TYR A 131 -5.53 -0.23 -1.93
C TYR A 131 -5.59 1.22 -2.37
N TYR A 132 -5.14 2.11 -1.50
CA TYR A 132 -4.93 3.53 -1.79
C TYR A 132 -3.56 3.96 -1.28
N PRO A 133 -2.86 4.88 -1.99
CA PRO A 133 -1.62 5.49 -1.51
C PRO A 133 -1.74 6.20 -0.16
N CYS A 134 -2.90 6.82 0.12
CA CYS A 134 -3.11 7.60 1.33
C CYS A 134 -4.61 7.80 1.64
N HIS A 135 -4.90 8.32 2.85
CA HIS A 135 -6.27 8.63 3.28
C HIS A 135 -6.98 9.70 2.43
N LEU A 136 -6.27 10.70 1.90
CA LEU A 136 -6.86 11.74 1.05
C LEU A 136 -7.32 11.16 -0.29
N CYS A 137 -6.51 10.28 -0.90
CA CYS A 137 -6.92 9.54 -2.09
C CYS A 137 -8.19 8.71 -1.86
N HIS A 138 -8.31 8.07 -0.70
CA HIS A 138 -9.53 7.35 -0.33
C HIS A 138 -10.73 8.30 -0.17
N GLU A 139 -10.59 9.36 0.62
CA GLU A 139 -11.65 10.34 0.89
C GLU A 139 -12.18 11.00 -0.39
N GLU A 140 -11.30 11.33 -1.34
CA GLU A 140 -11.68 11.96 -2.60
C GLU A 140 -12.40 11.03 -3.58
N THR A 141 -12.24 9.70 -3.43
CA THR A 141 -12.70 8.72 -4.43
C THR A 141 -13.72 7.73 -3.90
N THR A 142 -14.20 7.93 -2.66
CA THR A 142 -15.18 7.06 -2.03
C THR A 142 -16.28 7.86 -1.34
N ASP A 143 -17.50 7.30 -1.32
CA ASP A 143 -18.67 7.92 -0.69
C ASP A 143 -18.84 7.55 0.80
N HIS A 144 -17.82 6.94 1.41
CA HIS A 144 -17.86 6.45 2.78
C HIS A 144 -16.59 6.82 3.56
N PRO A 145 -16.69 7.00 4.89
CA PRO A 145 -15.52 7.30 5.70
C PRO A 145 -14.58 6.08 5.77
N ALA A 146 -13.28 6.36 5.92
CA ALA A 146 -12.30 5.34 6.21
C ALA A 146 -12.61 4.67 7.56
N SER A 147 -12.36 3.36 7.63
CA SER A 147 -12.40 2.59 8.88
C SER A 147 -11.01 2.06 9.20
N GLN A 148 -10.65 2.08 10.48
CA GLN A 148 -9.39 1.51 10.95
C GLN A 148 -9.49 -0.02 11.00
N TRP A 149 -8.38 -0.70 10.75
CA TRP A 149 -8.23 -2.11 11.11
C TRP A 149 -8.19 -2.25 12.63
N PRO A 150 -8.98 -3.17 13.22
CA PRO A 150 -8.96 -3.42 14.65
C PRO A 150 -7.71 -4.18 15.09
N LEU A 151 -7.37 -4.08 16.38
CA LEU A 151 -6.16 -4.67 16.95
C LEU A 151 -6.04 -6.18 16.70
N ASP A 152 -7.15 -6.91 16.80
CA ASP A 152 -7.24 -8.36 16.59
C ASP A 152 -7.08 -8.78 15.12
N GLN A 153 -7.02 -7.82 14.19
CA GLN A 153 -6.85 -8.07 12.76
C GLN A 153 -5.54 -7.51 12.20
N ARG A 154 -4.54 -7.19 13.04
CA ARG A 154 -3.23 -6.71 12.57
C ARG A 154 -2.39 -7.76 11.83
N GLY A 155 -2.78 -9.03 11.90
CA GLY A 155 -2.23 -10.09 11.05
C GLY A 155 -2.66 -10.01 9.57
N GLN A 156 -3.55 -9.09 9.19
CA GLN A 156 -4.01 -8.97 7.80
C GLN A 156 -2.96 -8.33 6.89
N ARG A 157 -2.80 -8.89 5.68
CA ARG A 157 -1.96 -8.31 4.61
C ARG A 157 -2.65 -7.07 4.04
N ALA A 158 -2.27 -5.91 4.58
CA ALA A 158 -2.92 -4.64 4.31
C ALA A 158 -1.96 -3.52 3.90
N VAL A 159 -0.67 -3.79 3.79
CA VAL A 159 0.31 -2.81 3.31
C VAL A 159 1.02 -3.39 2.10
N LEU A 160 0.97 -2.71 0.97
CA LEU A 160 1.66 -3.11 -0.26
C LEU A 160 2.88 -2.21 -0.48
N CYS A 161 4.05 -2.80 -0.70
CA CYS A 161 5.22 -2.08 -1.18
C CYS A 161 5.06 -1.73 -2.67
N GLY A 162 5.10 -0.45 -3.02
CA GLY A 162 5.04 0.03 -4.40
C GLY A 162 6.25 -0.35 -5.26
N VAL A 163 7.42 -0.57 -4.63
CA VAL A 163 8.67 -0.91 -5.34
C VAL A 163 8.69 -2.37 -5.81
N CYS A 164 8.44 -3.32 -4.90
CA CYS A 164 8.54 -4.76 -5.22
C CYS A 164 7.19 -5.48 -5.26
N ARG A 165 6.09 -4.79 -4.94
CA ARG A 165 4.72 -5.34 -4.89
C ARG A 165 4.52 -6.47 -3.87
N SER A 166 5.43 -6.65 -2.91
CA SER A 166 5.16 -7.53 -1.76
C SER A 166 4.12 -6.88 -0.85
N GLU A 167 3.20 -7.68 -0.30
CA GLU A 167 2.34 -7.21 0.78
C GLU A 167 2.93 -7.63 2.14
N LEU A 168 2.80 -6.75 3.11
CA LEU A 168 3.13 -6.96 4.50
C LEU A 168 1.83 -7.02 5.30
N THR A 169 1.86 -7.79 6.38
CA THR A 169 0.89 -7.65 7.45
C THR A 169 1.02 -6.28 8.12
N ILE A 170 -0.03 -5.86 8.83
CA ILE A 170 -0.01 -4.60 9.56
C ILE A 170 1.05 -4.64 10.67
N ASP A 171 1.18 -5.76 11.38
CA ASP A 171 2.21 -5.92 12.42
C ASP A 171 3.63 -5.87 11.85
N GLU A 172 3.90 -6.52 10.72
CA GLU A 172 5.21 -6.46 10.06
C GLU A 172 5.57 -5.02 9.67
N TYR A 173 4.68 -4.31 8.99
CA TYR A 173 4.90 -2.92 8.58
C TYR A 173 5.20 -2.00 9.77
N LEU A 174 4.49 -2.21 10.89
CA LEU A 174 4.66 -1.40 12.10
C LEU A 174 5.94 -1.74 12.88
N ALA A 175 6.60 -2.86 12.55
CA ALA A 175 7.86 -3.29 13.15
C ALA A 175 9.12 -2.89 12.35
N VAL A 176 8.99 -2.52 11.07
CA VAL A 176 10.13 -2.28 10.16
C VAL A 176 10.14 -0.89 9.52
N ASP A 177 11.32 -0.31 9.31
CA ASP A 177 11.49 1.00 8.65
C ASP A 177 11.68 0.88 7.12
N SER A 178 11.89 -0.34 6.63
CA SER A 178 12.09 -0.65 5.22
C SER A 178 11.36 -1.92 4.82
N CYS A 179 11.13 -2.09 3.52
CA CYS A 179 10.52 -3.30 2.98
C CYS A 179 11.46 -4.51 3.19
N PRO A 180 11.03 -5.58 3.90
CA PRO A 180 11.87 -6.75 4.14
C PRO A 180 12.15 -7.58 2.87
N SER A 181 11.49 -7.27 1.76
CA SER A 181 11.67 -7.96 0.48
C SER A 181 12.63 -7.24 -0.48
N CYS A 182 12.82 -5.92 -0.34
CA CYS A 182 13.60 -5.13 -1.31
C CYS A 182 14.36 -3.93 -0.72
N ASP A 183 14.35 -3.78 0.60
CA ASP A 183 15.04 -2.74 1.36
C ASP A 183 14.62 -1.29 1.04
N ALA A 184 13.56 -1.10 0.26
CA ALA A 184 12.98 0.22 0.03
C ALA A 184 12.55 0.87 1.34
N LEU A 185 13.04 2.09 1.61
CA LEU A 185 12.71 2.84 2.81
C LEU A 185 11.23 3.26 2.80
N PHE A 186 10.58 3.13 3.96
CA PHE A 186 9.23 3.62 4.18
C PHE A 186 9.24 5.00 4.81
N ASN A 187 8.26 5.82 4.44
CA ASN A 187 8.12 7.15 5.03
C ASN A 187 7.69 7.05 6.51
N GLU A 188 8.55 7.51 7.43
CA GLU A 188 8.21 7.64 8.85
C GLU A 188 7.00 8.55 9.10
N ARG A 189 6.77 9.55 8.24
CA ARG A 189 5.59 10.42 8.32
C ARG A 189 4.30 9.66 8.01
N CYS A 190 4.34 8.65 7.13
CA CYS A 190 3.20 7.75 6.94
C CYS A 190 2.90 6.95 8.21
N ARG A 191 3.91 6.62 9.02
CA ARG A 191 3.70 5.99 10.33
C ARG A 191 3.06 6.94 11.35
N LEU A 192 3.28 8.25 11.28
CA LEU A 192 2.55 9.21 12.13
C LEU A 192 1.04 9.16 11.87
N HIS A 193 0.65 8.89 10.63
CA HIS A 193 -0.74 8.72 10.24
C HIS A 193 -1.28 7.29 10.44
N THR A 194 -0.54 6.41 11.13
CA THR A 194 -0.98 5.04 11.42
C THR A 194 -2.38 5.00 12.02
N HIS A 195 -2.69 5.93 12.92
CA HIS A 195 -3.99 6.05 13.56
C HIS A 195 -5.15 6.36 12.59
N LEU A 196 -4.90 6.76 11.34
CA LEU A 196 -5.95 6.91 10.32
C LEU A 196 -6.31 5.57 9.69
N TYR A 197 -5.46 4.55 9.81
CA TYR A 197 -5.58 3.27 9.13
C TYR A 197 -5.71 2.08 10.08
N PHE A 198 -5.05 2.11 11.23
CA PHE A 198 -4.92 1.01 12.18
C PHE A 198 -5.19 1.51 13.61
N GLN A 199 -5.89 0.71 14.40
CA GLN A 199 -5.92 0.91 15.85
C GLN A 199 -4.53 0.68 16.44
N VAL A 200 -4.13 1.52 17.40
CA VAL A 200 -2.77 1.52 17.97
C VAL A 200 -2.73 1.24 19.48
N ARG A 201 -3.88 1.22 20.17
CA ARG A 201 -4.02 0.94 21.60
C ARG A 201 -5.40 0.39 21.92
#